data_AF-A0A1Q3QNJ0-F1
#
_entry.id   AF-A0A1Q3QNJ0-F1
#
_cell.length_a   1.000
_cell.length_b   1.000
_cell.length_c   1.000
_cell.angle_alpha   90.00
_cell.angle_beta   90.00
_cell.angle_gamma   90.00
#
_symmetry.space_group_name_H-M   'P 1'
#
loop_
_entity.id
_entity.type
_entity.pdbx_description
1 polymer ?
#
loop_
_entity_poly.entity_id
_entity_poly.type
_entity_poly.pdbx_seq_one_letter_code
_entity_poly.pdbx_strand_id
1 'polypeptide(L)'
;MEPNAHAPRSTTQTLLLSSGFGGLLFVAAFLLLGSFAHPYNPVRDTISALELTSLGLAQRLNFVIFGLLLVAFAFALRTELHTGRGARLIPLFQFISGIAVIGDGLFIHDPLHLIYDLIAFNATLVFLLLFAWRFWPDARWKSWAYYSIATALLMMAFLTAFGLANHPGGGPAGVMEKLATVTRTLWSVLLTSKLLRGARL
;
A
#
# COMPACT_ATOMS: atom_id res chain seq x y z
N MET A 1 26.91 31.54 0.92
CA MET A 1 26.06 30.94 -0.12
C MET A 1 24.86 30.36 0.59
N GLU A 2 23.69 30.98 0.48
CA GLU A 2 22.46 30.36 0.99
C GLU A 2 22.24 29.03 0.27
N PRO A 3 21.87 27.95 0.98
CA PRO A 3 21.43 26.74 0.32
C PRO A 3 20.17 27.09 -0.47
N ASN A 4 20.17 26.82 -1.78
CA ASN A 4 19.02 26.97 -2.68
C ASN A 4 17.72 26.55 -1.98
N ALA A 5 16.95 27.52 -1.51
CA ALA A 5 15.60 27.28 -1.01
C ALA A 5 14.76 26.89 -2.22
N HIS A 6 14.62 25.58 -2.45
CA HIS A 6 13.78 25.06 -3.52
C HIS A 6 12.36 25.61 -3.36
N ALA A 7 11.76 26.03 -4.47
CA ALA A 7 10.39 26.53 -4.48
C ALA A 7 9.44 25.55 -3.75
N PRO A 8 8.46 26.07 -2.98
CA PRO A 8 7.49 25.24 -2.30
C PRO A 8 6.69 24.40 -3.32
N ARG A 9 6.23 23.22 -2.91
CA ARG A 9 5.33 22.41 -3.73
C ARG A 9 4.01 23.15 -3.95
N SER A 10 3.41 22.98 -5.13
CA SER A 10 2.05 23.47 -5.36
C SER A 10 1.04 22.78 -4.44
N THR A 11 -0.11 23.40 -4.22
CA THR A 11 -1.22 22.82 -3.45
C THR A 11 -1.65 21.46 -4.03
N THR A 12 -1.77 21.37 -5.36
CA THR A 12 -2.13 20.11 -6.04
C THR A 12 -1.13 19.00 -5.73
N GLN A 13 0.18 19.29 -5.80
CA GLN A 13 1.20 18.28 -5.50
C GLN A 13 1.16 17.86 -4.02
N THR A 14 0.88 18.80 -3.11
CA THR A 14 0.73 18.53 -1.67
C THR A 14 -0.47 17.61 -1.41
N LEU A 15 -1.60 17.84 -2.07
CA LEU A 15 -2.78 16.98 -1.98
C LEU A 15 -2.52 15.57 -2.56
N LEU A 16 -1.89 15.48 -3.73
CA LEU A 16 -1.53 14.19 -4.32
C LEU A 16 -0.56 13.40 -3.42
N LEU A 17 0.45 14.06 -2.83
CA LEU A 17 1.35 13.42 -1.86
C LEU A 17 0.61 12.93 -0.62
N SER A 18 -0.37 13.71 -0.14
CA SER A 18 -1.18 13.36 1.03
C SER A 18 -2.02 12.09 0.80
N SER A 19 -2.27 11.71 -0.46
CA SER A 19 -2.89 10.42 -0.80
C SER A 19 -2.05 9.22 -0.34
N GLY A 20 -0.75 9.40 -0.08
CA GLY A 20 0.10 8.37 0.53
C GLY A 20 -0.26 8.02 1.98
N PHE A 21 -1.15 8.78 2.63
CA PHE A 21 -1.80 8.39 3.89
C PHE A 21 -3.03 7.48 3.70
N GLY A 22 -3.43 7.18 2.46
CA GLY A 22 -4.65 6.42 2.17
C GLY A 22 -4.74 5.05 2.85
N GLY A 23 -3.60 4.41 3.12
CA GLY A 23 -3.57 3.15 3.88
C GLY A 23 -4.11 3.27 5.30
N LEU A 24 -4.00 4.45 5.95
CA LEU A 24 -4.60 4.67 7.28
C LEU A 24 -6.12 4.66 7.21
N LEU A 25 -6.69 5.28 6.17
CA LEU A 25 -8.14 5.27 5.94
C LEU A 25 -8.63 3.86 5.63
N PHE A 26 -7.90 3.13 4.77
CA PHE A 26 -8.22 1.74 4.44
C PHE A 26 -8.22 0.83 5.68
N VAL A 27 -7.19 0.94 6.52
CA VAL A 27 -7.05 0.19 7.77
C VAL A 27 -8.15 0.53 8.75
N ALA A 28 -8.42 1.81 8.98
CA ALA A 28 -9.50 2.24 9.86
C ALA A 28 -10.87 1.71 9.39
N ALA A 29 -11.13 1.77 8.08
CA ALA A 29 -12.37 1.30 7.50
C ALA A 29 -12.56 -0.21 7.66
N PHE A 30 -11.59 -1.06 7.28
CA PHE A 30 -11.79 -2.51 7.41
C PHE A 30 -11.86 -2.96 8.88
N LEU A 31 -11.15 -2.28 9.81
CA LEU A 31 -11.25 -2.58 11.24
C LEU A 31 -12.64 -2.23 11.78
N LEU A 32 -13.19 -1.08 11.36
CA LEU A 32 -14.53 -0.67 11.73
C LEU A 32 -15.57 -1.65 11.17
N LEU A 33 -15.52 -1.95 9.86
CA LEU A 33 -16.44 -2.90 9.23
C LEU A 33 -16.36 -4.29 9.88
N GLY A 34 -15.14 -4.79 10.13
CA GLY A 34 -14.91 -6.08 10.77
C GLY A 34 -15.38 -6.18 12.22
N SER A 35 -15.66 -5.06 12.88
CA SER A 35 -16.26 -5.05 14.23
C SER A 35 -17.78 -5.23 14.23
N PHE A 36 -18.45 -5.00 13.09
CA PHE A 36 -19.91 -5.07 12.95
C PHE A 36 -20.39 -6.15 11.97
N ALA A 37 -19.51 -6.63 11.09
CA ALA A 37 -19.87 -7.65 10.12
C ALA A 37 -20.04 -9.02 10.80
N HIS A 38 -21.23 -9.61 10.69
CA HIS A 38 -21.48 -11.00 11.11
C HIS A 38 -21.74 -11.87 9.88
N PRO A 39 -21.20 -13.10 9.80
CA PRO A 39 -20.42 -13.85 10.81
C PRO A 39 -18.87 -13.66 10.70
N TYR A 40 -18.38 -12.48 10.31
CA TYR A 40 -16.94 -12.22 10.09
C TYR A 40 -16.08 -12.46 11.34
N ASN A 41 -14.99 -13.20 11.19
CA ASN A 41 -13.99 -13.43 12.21
C ASN A 41 -12.68 -12.70 11.85
N PRO A 42 -12.32 -11.58 12.52
CA PRO A 42 -11.17 -10.77 12.15
C PRO A 42 -9.82 -11.48 12.29
N VAL A 43 -9.76 -12.55 13.08
CA VAL A 43 -8.54 -13.35 13.26
C VAL A 43 -8.32 -14.30 12.08
N ARG A 44 -9.40 -14.93 11.61
CA ARG A 44 -9.33 -15.99 10.59
C ARG A 44 -9.55 -15.46 9.19
N ASP A 45 -10.53 -14.58 9.03
CA ASP A 45 -11.04 -14.17 7.73
C ASP A 45 -10.19 -13.05 7.13
N THR A 46 -10.02 -13.10 5.80
CA THR A 46 -9.29 -12.08 5.05
C THR A 46 -9.96 -10.72 5.14
N ILE A 47 -9.27 -9.65 4.74
CA ILE A 47 -9.87 -8.34 4.60
C ILE A 47 -10.99 -8.40 3.52
N SER A 48 -10.74 -9.10 2.42
CA SER A 48 -11.71 -9.27 1.32
C SER A 48 -12.95 -10.08 1.70
N ALA A 49 -12.88 -10.98 2.69
CA ALA A 49 -14.06 -11.72 3.15
C ALA A 49 -15.18 -10.79 3.69
N LEU A 50 -14.86 -9.55 4.09
CA LEU A 50 -15.87 -8.54 4.41
C LEU A 50 -16.82 -8.23 3.25
N GLU A 51 -16.37 -8.38 2.00
CA GLU A 51 -17.17 -8.15 0.79
C GLU A 51 -18.32 -9.14 0.62
N LEU A 52 -18.23 -10.29 1.30
CA LEU A 52 -19.23 -11.36 1.28
C LEU A 52 -20.22 -11.25 2.46
N THR A 53 -20.10 -10.22 3.27
CA THR A 53 -20.99 -9.96 4.42
C THR A 53 -22.10 -8.98 4.05
N SER A 54 -23.01 -8.70 5.00
CA SER A 54 -24.03 -7.65 4.85
C SER A 54 -23.43 -6.25 4.65
N LEU A 55 -22.18 -6.02 5.06
CA LEU A 55 -21.45 -4.76 4.87
C LEU A 55 -20.57 -4.76 3.60
N GLY A 56 -20.76 -5.75 2.71
CA GLY A 56 -19.85 -5.98 1.60
C GLY A 56 -19.73 -4.80 0.63
N LEU A 57 -20.81 -4.07 0.38
CA LEU A 57 -20.76 -2.85 -0.44
C LEU A 57 -19.80 -1.80 0.15
N ALA A 58 -19.79 -1.63 1.48
CA ALA A 58 -18.89 -0.69 2.13
C ALA A 58 -17.42 -1.11 2.00
N GLN A 59 -17.12 -2.41 2.09
CA GLN A 59 -15.76 -2.91 1.87
C GLN A 59 -15.32 -2.74 0.41
N ARG A 60 -16.20 -3.02 -0.56
CA ARG A 60 -15.90 -2.81 -1.99
C ARG A 60 -15.56 -1.35 -2.28
N LEU A 61 -16.35 -0.41 -1.73
CA LEU A 61 -16.07 1.01 -1.83
C LEU A 61 -14.76 1.39 -1.13
N ASN A 62 -14.44 0.78 0.00
CA ASN A 62 -13.17 0.96 0.70
C ASN A 62 -11.97 0.57 -0.19
N PHE A 63 -12.04 -0.58 -0.88
CA PHE A 63 -11.04 -0.98 -1.88
C PHE A 63 -10.93 0.05 -3.02
N VAL A 64 -12.05 0.43 -3.65
CA VAL A 64 -12.03 1.41 -4.75
C VAL A 64 -11.42 2.74 -4.31
N ILE A 65 -11.83 3.28 -3.16
CA ILE A 65 -11.30 4.54 -2.62
C ILE A 65 -9.81 4.41 -2.33
N PHE A 66 -9.38 3.32 -1.70
CA PHE A 66 -7.97 3.10 -1.40
C PHE A 66 -7.13 2.99 -2.68
N GLY A 67 -7.60 2.24 -3.67
CA GLY A 67 -6.93 2.11 -4.97
C GLY A 67 -6.81 3.44 -5.72
N LEU A 68 -7.86 4.28 -5.68
CA LEU A 68 -7.79 5.65 -6.23
C LEU A 68 -6.75 6.52 -5.51
N LEU A 69 -6.63 6.42 -4.18
CA LEU A 69 -5.59 7.12 -3.42
C LEU A 69 -4.18 6.61 -3.76
N LEU A 70 -4.02 5.30 -3.98
CA LEU A 70 -2.74 4.73 -4.44
C LEU A 70 -2.37 5.22 -5.84
N VAL A 71 -3.34 5.35 -6.75
CA VAL A 71 -3.16 5.94 -8.10
C VAL A 71 -2.80 7.42 -8.01
N ALA A 72 -3.51 8.21 -7.19
CA ALA A 72 -3.19 9.61 -6.96
C ALA A 72 -1.76 9.79 -6.41
N PHE A 73 -1.36 8.92 -5.48
CA PHE A 73 -0.01 8.90 -4.93
C PHE A 73 1.04 8.54 -6.00
N ALA A 74 0.72 7.64 -6.94
CA ALA A 74 1.60 7.33 -8.08
C ALA A 74 1.89 8.58 -8.93
N PHE A 75 0.88 9.40 -9.21
CA PHE A 75 1.07 10.67 -9.92
C PHE A 75 1.92 11.66 -9.11
N ALA A 76 1.71 11.73 -7.80
CA ALA A 76 2.56 12.52 -6.90
C ALA A 76 4.03 12.10 -7.01
N LEU A 77 4.30 10.80 -6.93
CA LEU A 77 5.64 10.21 -7.03
C LEU A 77 6.26 10.43 -8.40
N ARG A 78 5.47 10.41 -9.49
CA ARG A 78 5.96 10.69 -10.84
C ARG A 78 6.53 12.10 -10.96
N THR A 79 5.91 13.06 -10.28
CA THR A 79 6.39 14.44 -10.17
C THR A 79 7.62 14.52 -9.26
N GLU A 80 7.65 13.84 -8.11
CA GLU A 80 8.84 13.88 -7.24
C GLU A 80 10.07 13.20 -7.86
N LEU A 81 9.85 12.16 -8.67
CA LEU A 81 10.90 11.36 -9.31
C LEU A 81 11.09 11.76 -10.77
N HIS A 82 11.69 12.92 -11.00
CA HIS A 82 11.94 13.41 -12.37
C HIS A 82 13.02 12.60 -13.11
N THR A 83 14.13 12.25 -12.43
CA THR A 83 15.30 11.60 -13.04
C THR A 83 15.92 10.55 -12.11
N GLY A 84 16.83 9.73 -12.65
CA GLY A 84 17.57 8.73 -11.90
C GLY A 84 16.91 7.35 -11.83
N ARG A 85 17.46 6.50 -10.95
CA ARG A 85 17.06 5.10 -10.80
C ARG A 85 15.60 4.98 -10.37
N GLY A 86 14.83 4.17 -11.08
CA GLY A 86 13.44 3.90 -10.70
C GLY A 86 12.47 5.04 -10.97
N ALA A 87 12.90 6.15 -11.60
CA ALA A 87 12.06 7.35 -11.77
C ALA A 87 10.74 7.09 -12.53
N ARG A 88 10.71 6.09 -13.41
CA ARG A 88 9.49 5.63 -14.11
C ARG A 88 8.86 4.40 -13.47
N LEU A 89 9.69 3.45 -13.03
CA LEU A 89 9.21 2.17 -12.52
C LEU A 89 8.51 2.32 -11.16
N ILE A 90 9.01 3.17 -10.26
CA ILE A 90 8.41 3.38 -8.94
C ILE A 90 6.96 3.89 -9.06
N PRO A 91 6.68 5.00 -9.80
CA PRO A 91 5.31 5.43 -10.05
C PRO A 91 4.46 4.38 -10.77
N LEU A 92 5.04 3.66 -11.75
CA LEU A 92 4.32 2.64 -12.50
C LEU A 92 3.82 1.51 -11.61
N PHE A 93 4.68 0.93 -10.77
CA PHE A 93 4.29 -0.16 -9.88
C PHE A 93 3.34 0.29 -8.76
N GLN A 94 3.46 1.54 -8.30
CA GLN A 94 2.48 2.16 -7.42
C GLN A 94 1.11 2.30 -8.10
N PHE A 95 1.09 2.70 -9.38
CA PHE A 95 -0.13 2.82 -10.18
C PHE A 95 -0.76 1.44 -10.41
N ILE A 96 0.02 0.43 -10.81
CA ILE A 96 -0.44 -0.95 -11.00
C ILE A 96 -1.06 -1.50 -9.72
N SER A 97 -0.41 -1.29 -8.57
CA SER A 97 -0.97 -1.67 -7.26
C SER A 97 -2.33 -0.99 -7.01
N GLY A 98 -2.45 0.31 -7.29
CA GLY A 98 -3.73 1.03 -7.13
C GLY A 98 -4.84 0.52 -8.06
N ILE A 99 -4.52 0.26 -9.34
CA ILE A 99 -5.48 -0.33 -10.29
C ILE A 99 -5.91 -1.72 -9.85
N ALA A 100 -4.98 -2.52 -9.33
CA ALA A 100 -5.30 -3.86 -8.86
C ALA A 100 -6.25 -3.83 -7.65
N VAL A 101 -5.98 -2.95 -6.70
CA VAL A 101 -6.85 -2.72 -5.53
C VAL A 101 -8.25 -2.22 -5.93
N ILE A 102 -8.37 -1.42 -7.00
CA ILE A 102 -9.69 -1.09 -7.58
C ILE A 102 -10.37 -2.35 -8.12
N GLY A 103 -9.61 -3.22 -8.78
CA GLY A 103 -10.06 -4.52 -9.26
C GLY A 103 -10.67 -5.37 -8.14
N ASP A 104 -10.04 -5.45 -6.97
CA ASP A 104 -10.53 -6.23 -5.81
C ASP A 104 -11.98 -5.84 -5.45
N GLY A 105 -12.28 -4.53 -5.39
CA GLY A 105 -13.63 -4.04 -5.08
C GLY A 105 -14.68 -4.23 -6.19
N LEU A 106 -14.22 -4.44 -7.44
CA LEU A 106 -15.09 -4.68 -8.60
C LEU A 106 -15.37 -6.16 -8.82
N PHE A 107 -14.38 -7.01 -8.63
CA PHE A 107 -14.42 -8.45 -8.89
C PHE A 107 -14.35 -9.23 -7.57
N ILE A 108 -15.51 -9.50 -6.98
CA ILE A 108 -15.62 -10.13 -5.65
C ILE A 108 -15.59 -11.67 -5.68
N HIS A 109 -15.43 -12.28 -6.85
CA HIS A 109 -15.45 -13.72 -7.04
C HIS A 109 -14.20 -14.19 -7.77
N ASP A 110 -13.72 -15.37 -7.36
CA ASP A 110 -12.63 -16.05 -8.02
C ASP A 110 -12.99 -16.51 -9.43
N PRO A 111 -12.03 -16.55 -10.38
CA PRO A 111 -10.59 -16.35 -10.17
C PRO A 111 -10.11 -14.89 -10.26
N LEU A 112 -10.97 -13.96 -10.68
CA LEU A 112 -10.54 -12.58 -10.94
C LEU A 112 -10.12 -11.85 -9.67
N HIS A 113 -10.82 -12.06 -8.56
CA HIS A 113 -10.45 -11.48 -7.26
C HIS A 113 -9.01 -11.85 -6.87
N LEU A 114 -8.71 -13.15 -6.85
CA LEU A 114 -7.36 -13.66 -6.57
C LEU A 114 -6.28 -13.11 -7.52
N ILE A 115 -6.59 -12.92 -8.81
CA ILE A 115 -5.65 -12.33 -9.77
C ILE A 115 -5.30 -10.89 -9.37
N TYR A 116 -6.30 -10.09 -8.99
CA TYR A 116 -6.08 -8.71 -8.58
C TYR A 116 -5.33 -8.62 -7.24
N ASP A 117 -5.65 -9.46 -6.26
CA ASP A 117 -4.88 -9.59 -5.02
C ASP A 117 -3.39 -9.86 -5.30
N LEU A 118 -3.10 -10.86 -6.14
CA LEU A 118 -1.73 -11.22 -6.50
C LEU A 118 -1.01 -10.06 -7.20
N ILE A 119 -1.67 -9.36 -8.13
CA ILE A 119 -1.08 -8.19 -8.79
C ILE A 119 -0.81 -7.09 -7.76
N ALA A 120 -1.75 -6.79 -6.85
CA ALA A 120 -1.62 -5.75 -5.83
C ALA A 120 -0.44 -6.02 -4.89
N PHE A 121 -0.33 -7.25 -4.36
CA PHE A 121 0.75 -7.63 -3.44
C PHE A 121 2.12 -7.64 -4.14
N ASN A 122 2.22 -8.23 -5.33
CA ASN A 122 3.49 -8.31 -6.05
C ASN A 122 3.94 -6.94 -6.56
N ALA A 123 3.03 -6.11 -7.07
CA ALA A 123 3.37 -4.76 -7.50
C ALA A 123 3.87 -3.90 -6.33
N THR A 124 3.25 -4.05 -5.16
CA THR A 124 3.68 -3.42 -3.91
C THR A 124 5.08 -3.88 -3.47
N LEU A 125 5.36 -5.18 -3.58
CA LEU A 125 6.68 -5.73 -3.26
C LEU A 125 7.76 -5.13 -4.17
N VAL A 126 7.52 -5.14 -5.49
CA VAL A 126 8.44 -4.54 -6.47
C VAL A 126 8.62 -3.05 -6.22
N PHE A 127 7.54 -2.33 -5.89
CA PHE A 127 7.59 -0.91 -5.51
C PHE A 127 8.56 -0.64 -4.34
N LEU A 128 8.49 -1.45 -3.26
CA LEU A 128 9.39 -1.31 -2.12
C LEU A 128 10.85 -1.59 -2.50
N LEU A 129 11.10 -2.63 -3.30
CA LEU A 129 12.45 -2.97 -3.77
C LEU A 129 13.02 -1.92 -4.73
N LEU A 130 12.18 -1.31 -5.57
CA LEU A 130 12.59 -0.20 -6.44
C LEU A 130 12.96 1.05 -5.63
N PHE A 131 12.27 1.31 -4.53
CA PHE A 131 12.67 2.37 -3.59
C PHE A 131 13.97 2.05 -2.87
N ALA A 132 14.18 0.80 -2.46
CA ALA A 132 15.47 0.38 -1.92
C ALA A 132 16.60 0.61 -2.95
N TRP A 133 16.37 0.25 -4.22
CA TRP A 133 17.30 0.48 -5.32
C TRP A 133 17.56 1.97 -5.59
N ARG A 134 16.51 2.81 -5.54
CA ARG A 134 16.60 4.28 -5.67
C ARG A 134 17.47 4.89 -4.58
N PHE A 135 17.29 4.45 -3.34
CA PHE A 135 17.93 5.01 -2.15
C PHE A 135 19.32 4.45 -1.87
N TRP A 136 19.66 3.28 -2.42
CA TRP A 136 20.93 2.60 -2.17
C TRP A 136 22.19 3.46 -2.35
N PRO A 137 22.33 4.30 -3.40
CA PRO A 137 23.55 5.09 -3.62
C PRO A 137 23.58 6.43 -2.86
N ASP A 138 22.46 6.93 -2.32
CA ASP A 138 22.42 8.24 -1.64
C ASP A 138 22.58 8.05 -0.13
N ALA A 139 23.68 8.57 0.43
CA ALA A 139 23.98 8.49 1.86
C ALA A 139 22.86 9.08 2.74
N ARG A 140 22.14 10.10 2.27
CA ARG A 140 21.01 10.73 3.00
C ARG A 140 19.79 9.83 3.09
N TRP A 141 19.66 8.89 2.16
CA TRP A 141 18.56 7.94 2.06
C TRP A 141 18.97 6.50 2.36
N LYS A 142 20.21 6.27 2.80
CA LYS A 142 20.73 4.91 3.00
C LYS A 142 19.94 4.11 4.04
N SER A 143 19.53 4.74 5.14
CA SER A 143 18.65 4.13 6.14
C SER A 143 17.27 3.77 5.58
N TRP A 144 16.75 4.58 4.65
CA TRP A 144 15.51 4.29 3.93
C TRP A 144 15.65 3.11 2.97
N ALA A 145 16.83 2.90 2.37
CA ALA A 145 17.08 1.71 1.57
C ALA A 145 16.95 0.43 2.42
N TYR A 146 17.57 0.40 3.60
CA TYR A 146 17.42 -0.72 4.54
C TYR A 146 15.99 -0.89 5.03
N TYR A 147 15.31 0.22 5.35
CA TYR A 147 13.92 0.19 5.79
C TYR A 147 12.99 -0.36 4.71
N SER A 148 13.18 0.01 3.44
CA SER A 148 12.45 -0.56 2.30
C SER A 148 12.67 -2.05 2.14
N ILE A 149 13.92 -2.53 2.27
CA ILE A 149 14.24 -3.97 2.22
C ILE A 149 13.57 -4.71 3.38
N ALA A 150 13.71 -4.20 4.61
CA ALA A 150 13.12 -4.81 5.79
C ALA A 150 11.58 -4.88 5.68
N THR A 151 10.95 -3.81 5.17
CA THR A 151 9.50 -3.77 4.92
C THR A 151 9.08 -4.82 3.89
N ALA A 152 9.82 -4.95 2.78
CA ALA A 152 9.55 -5.96 1.74
C ALA A 152 9.67 -7.39 2.30
N LEU A 153 10.74 -7.69 3.05
CA LEU A 153 10.94 -9.00 3.67
C LEU A 153 9.87 -9.31 4.70
N LEU A 154 9.51 -8.35 5.55
CA LEU A 154 8.48 -8.52 6.57
C LEU A 154 7.10 -8.73 5.94
N MET A 155 6.77 -7.98 4.88
CA MET A 155 5.55 -8.18 4.10
C MET A 155 5.51 -9.57 3.48
N MET A 156 6.60 -10.05 2.88
CA MET A 156 6.68 -11.41 2.35
C MET A 156 6.51 -12.46 3.45
N ALA A 157 7.16 -12.29 4.61
CA ALA A 157 7.04 -13.23 5.72
C ALA A 157 5.58 -13.34 6.20
N PHE A 158 4.87 -12.22 6.31
CA PHE A 158 3.46 -12.21 6.67
C PHE A 158 2.57 -12.82 5.58
N LEU A 159 2.81 -12.56 4.30
CA LEU A 159 2.04 -13.17 3.21
C LEU A 159 2.29 -14.68 3.09
N THR A 160 3.52 -15.14 3.34
CA THR A 160 3.82 -16.57 3.44
C THR A 160 3.11 -17.20 4.63
N ALA A 161 3.16 -16.57 5.81
CA ALA A 161 2.44 -17.03 6.99
C ALA A 161 0.92 -17.06 6.77
N PHE A 162 0.38 -16.07 6.05
CA PHE A 162 -1.01 -16.04 5.59
C PHE A 162 -1.34 -17.28 4.75
N GLY A 163 -0.55 -17.56 3.70
CA GLY A 163 -0.77 -18.73 2.85
C GLY A 163 -0.72 -20.06 3.61
N LEU A 164 0.18 -20.19 4.58
CA LEU A 164 0.27 -21.37 5.46
C LEU A 164 -0.92 -21.48 6.44
N ALA A 165 -1.39 -20.35 6.96
CA ALA A 165 -2.51 -20.29 7.90
C ALA A 165 -3.88 -20.39 7.22
N ASN A 166 -3.95 -20.16 5.90
CA ASN A 166 -5.19 -20.18 5.13
C ASN A 166 -5.58 -21.61 4.72
N HIS A 167 -5.99 -22.40 5.71
CA HIS A 167 -6.44 -23.78 5.52
C HIS A 167 -7.76 -24.06 6.25
N PRO A 168 -8.56 -25.04 5.78
CA PRO A 168 -9.73 -25.51 6.50
C PRO A 168 -9.31 -26.10 7.86
N GLY A 169 -9.54 -25.38 8.95
CA GLY A 169 -9.05 -25.76 10.28
C GLY A 169 -8.81 -24.59 11.25
N GLY A 170 -8.70 -23.36 10.72
CA GLY A 170 -8.87 -22.15 11.53
C GLY A 170 -7.59 -21.46 12.00
N GLY A 171 -6.55 -21.42 11.16
CA GLY A 171 -5.35 -20.60 11.37
C GLY A 171 -5.64 -19.09 11.33
N PRO A 172 -4.75 -18.24 11.88
CA PRO A 172 -4.94 -16.79 11.97
C PRO A 172 -4.61 -16.08 10.64
N ALA A 173 -5.12 -16.59 9.52
CA ALA A 173 -4.81 -16.08 8.17
C ALA A 173 -5.14 -14.59 8.06
N GLY A 174 -6.34 -14.21 8.51
CA GLY A 174 -6.78 -12.81 8.58
C GLY A 174 -5.82 -11.89 9.33
N VAL A 175 -5.19 -12.34 10.41
CA VAL A 175 -4.18 -11.52 11.13
C VAL A 175 -2.93 -11.32 10.29
N MET A 176 -2.43 -12.39 9.67
CA MET A 176 -1.18 -12.35 8.89
C MET A 176 -1.32 -11.41 7.69
N GLU A 177 -2.44 -11.49 6.96
CA GLU A 177 -2.74 -10.58 5.87
C GLU A 177 -2.83 -9.11 6.34
N LYS A 178 -3.55 -8.85 7.44
CA LYS A 178 -3.66 -7.48 8.01
C LYS A 178 -2.29 -6.92 8.41
N LEU A 179 -1.41 -7.75 8.97
CA LEU A 179 -0.04 -7.35 9.32
C LEU A 179 0.80 -7.01 8.09
N ALA A 180 0.65 -7.74 6.98
CA ALA A 180 1.29 -7.39 5.70
C ALA A 180 0.82 -6.00 5.20
N THR A 181 -0.50 -5.75 5.24
CA THR A 181 -1.10 -4.47 4.86
C THR A 181 -0.65 -3.31 5.75
N VAL A 182 -0.61 -3.51 7.07
CA VAL A 182 -0.13 -2.48 8.03
C VAL A 182 1.34 -2.16 7.82
N THR A 183 2.17 -3.18 7.59
CA THR A 183 3.62 -3.01 7.32
C THR A 183 3.86 -2.09 6.13
N ARG A 184 3.16 -2.33 5.01
CA ARG A 184 3.24 -1.46 3.83
C ARG A 184 2.66 -0.07 4.10
N THR A 185 1.59 0.04 4.88
CA THR A 185 0.95 1.32 5.22
C THR A 185 1.90 2.23 5.98
N LEU A 186 2.55 1.70 7.03
CA LEU A 186 3.51 2.45 7.84
C LEU A 186 4.65 3.04 6.98
N TRP A 187 5.19 2.25 6.05
CA TRP A 187 6.25 2.72 5.16
C TRP A 187 5.82 3.95 4.34
N SER A 188 4.60 3.94 3.79
CA SER A 188 4.08 5.05 2.97
C SER A 188 3.75 6.27 3.81
N VAL A 189 3.14 6.09 4.98
CA VAL A 189 2.85 7.18 5.93
C VAL A 189 4.13 7.91 6.31
N LEU A 190 5.19 7.17 6.63
CA LEU A 190 6.47 7.75 7.00
C LEU A 190 7.15 8.44 5.81
N LEU A 191 7.10 7.84 4.61
CA LEU A 191 7.69 8.47 3.42
C LEU A 191 6.96 9.77 3.10
N THR A 192 5.62 9.73 3.02
CA THR A 192 4.78 10.89 2.77
C THR A 192 5.04 11.99 3.79
N SER A 193 5.10 11.66 5.08
CA SER A 193 5.43 12.63 6.14
C SER A 193 6.80 13.27 5.92
N LYS A 194 7.82 12.48 5.56
CA LYS A 194 9.17 12.98 5.28
C LYS A 194 9.18 13.91 4.06
N LEU A 195 8.45 13.57 3.00
CA LEU A 195 8.34 14.40 1.79
C LEU A 195 7.59 15.71 2.08
N LEU A 196 6.46 15.66 2.79
CA LEU A 196 5.68 16.84 3.17
C LEU A 196 6.47 17.80 4.08
N ARG A 197 7.40 17.29 4.89
CA ARG A 197 8.36 18.10 5.68
C ARG A 197 9.51 18.71 4.85
N GLY A 198 9.50 18.53 3.54
CA GLY A 198 10.44 19.19 2.61
C GLY A 198 11.52 18.29 2.03
N ALA A 199 11.61 17.01 2.40
CA ALA A 199 12.55 16.09 1.75
C ALA A 199 12.22 15.91 0.25
N ARG A 200 13.23 15.65 -0.58
CA ARG A 200 13.12 15.45 -2.03
C ARG A 200 13.69 14.09 -2.43
N LEU A 201 13.02 13.43 -3.39
CA LEU A 201 13.38 12.12 -3.92
C LEU A 201 14.44 12.17 -5.02
#